data_AF-A0A2N0QYK0-F1
#
_entry.id   AF-A0A2N0QYK0-F1
#
_cell.length_a   1.000
_cell.length_b   1.000
_cell.length_c   1.000
_cell.angle_alpha   90.00
_cell.angle_beta   90.00
_cell.angle_gamma   90.00
#
_symmetry.space_group_name_H-M   'P 1'
#
loop_
_entity.id
_entity.type
_entity.pdbx_description
1 polymer ?
#
loop_
_entity_poly.entity_id
_entity_poly.type
_entity_poly.pdbx_seq_one_letter_code
_entity_poly.pdbx_strand_id
1 'polypeptide(L)'
;MSKLNKDVISLIVKELYDKNNTLYSCLLVNRSWYETTVPILWKDLYRFLLKDKALNIIINVILSYLSEESSDTNLRNQDIVLINTYQQPLFYYISYWKYLNLDVLERMIEGFVIDKTNIDHSKIPIIESEIINIFNRNTKFFFGYRTLYGSFCSNSIRSNDILAEELDILNTSIKSLSFDILCDGDNPDIIKLIESQKNLKKFKLYLPINNETIVRPIEESLIKCADTIQYLRINWRPDTKLFSYLENLLSLEIIQTQKLELFGKDIFTSFKISKSSTRPI
;
A
#
# COMPACT_ATOMS: atom_id res chain seq x y z
N MET A 1 15.58 36.25 2.52
CA MET A 1 14.88 35.81 1.30
C MET A 1 13.45 36.31 1.37
N SER A 2 12.91 36.85 0.26
CA SER A 2 11.48 37.15 0.14
C SER A 2 10.66 35.92 0.56
N LYS A 3 9.60 36.14 1.34
CA LYS A 3 8.75 35.09 1.87
C LYS A 3 7.92 34.51 0.72
N LEU A 4 8.44 33.49 0.05
CA LEU A 4 7.73 32.79 -1.02
C LEU A 4 6.43 32.20 -0.45
N ASN A 5 5.32 32.36 -1.16
CA ASN A 5 4.03 31.80 -0.74
C ASN A 5 4.12 30.25 -0.71
N LYS A 6 3.49 29.62 0.30
CA LYS A 6 3.39 28.15 0.44
C LYS A 6 2.87 27.45 -0.82
N ASP A 7 1.96 28.06 -1.56
CA ASP A 7 1.43 27.49 -2.81
C ASP A 7 2.52 27.38 -3.88
N VAL A 8 3.33 28.43 -4.02
CA VAL A 8 4.47 28.43 -4.96
C VAL A 8 5.53 27.43 -4.51
N ILE A 9 5.83 27.37 -3.21
CA ILE A 9 6.73 26.35 -2.65
C ILE A 9 6.20 24.94 -2.96
N SER A 10 4.91 24.70 -2.78
CA SER A 10 4.28 23.40 -3.03
C SER A 10 4.45 22.97 -4.49
N LEU A 11 4.27 23.90 -5.44
CA LEU A 11 4.48 23.62 -6.86
C LEU A 11 5.94 23.26 -7.16
N ILE A 12 6.90 24.03 -6.63
CA ILE A 12 8.33 23.76 -6.83
C ILE A 12 8.71 22.40 -6.23
N VAL A 13 8.30 22.13 -4.99
CA VAL A 13 8.62 20.87 -4.30
C VAL A 13 7.98 19.68 -5.02
N LYS A 14 6.74 19.80 -5.50
CA LYS A 14 6.08 18.75 -6.31
C LYS A 14 6.84 18.47 -7.59
N GLU A 15 7.24 19.51 -8.33
CA GLU A 15 7.99 19.37 -9.58
C GLU A 15 9.35 18.67 -9.34
N LEU A 16 10.04 19.04 -8.26
CA LEU A 16 11.29 18.39 -7.86
C LEU A 16 11.06 16.92 -7.47
N TYR A 17 10.03 16.68 -6.66
CA TYR A 17 9.66 15.35 -6.21
C TYR A 17 9.32 14.44 -7.40
N ASP A 18 8.50 14.92 -8.33
CA ASP A 18 8.05 14.18 -9.51
C ASP A 18 9.19 13.83 -10.46
N LYS A 19 10.24 14.65 -10.51
CA LYS A 19 11.50 14.38 -11.22
C LYS A 19 12.50 13.48 -10.48
N ASN A 20 12.08 12.82 -9.39
CA ASN A 20 12.93 11.96 -8.54
C ASN A 20 14.11 12.69 -7.87
N ASN A 21 14.05 14.02 -7.71
CA ASN A 21 15.09 14.75 -6.97
C ASN A 21 14.94 14.56 -5.46
N THR A 22 16.05 14.70 -4.74
CA THR A 22 16.00 14.71 -3.27
C THR A 22 15.41 16.03 -2.79
N LEU A 23 14.54 15.97 -1.77
CA LEU A 23 13.94 17.16 -1.16
C LEU A 23 14.71 17.63 0.08
N TYR A 24 15.89 17.05 0.36
CA TYR A 24 16.68 17.33 1.55
C TYR A 24 17.04 18.81 1.66
N SER A 25 17.48 19.42 0.56
CA SER A 25 17.80 20.86 0.51
C SER A 25 16.58 21.73 0.82
N CYS A 26 15.38 21.33 0.38
CA CYS A 26 14.13 22.06 0.64
C CYS A 26 13.79 22.08 2.15
N LEU A 27 14.08 21.00 2.87
CA LEU A 27 13.83 20.92 4.32
C LEU A 27 14.69 21.89 5.13
N LEU A 28 15.85 22.30 4.61
CA LEU A 28 16.82 23.13 5.33
C LEU A 28 16.67 24.63 5.09
N VAL A 29 15.81 25.07 4.16
CA VAL A 29 15.70 26.48 3.77
C VAL A 29 15.13 27.35 4.88
N ASN A 30 13.92 27.04 5.34
CA ASN A 30 13.24 27.68 6.48
C ASN A 30 11.97 26.90 6.85
N ARG A 31 11.29 27.35 7.92
CA ARG A 31 10.06 26.73 8.42
C ARG A 31 8.95 26.56 7.39
N SER A 32 8.73 27.55 6.50
CA SER A 32 7.66 27.46 5.48
C SER A 32 7.97 26.40 4.42
N TRP A 33 9.23 26.28 4.02
CA TRP A 33 9.67 25.21 3.12
C TRP A 33 9.58 23.84 3.79
N TYR A 34 10.04 23.74 5.04
CA TYR A 34 9.96 22.52 5.83
C TYR A 34 8.51 22.01 5.98
N GLU A 35 7.59 22.84 6.45
CA GLU A 35 6.16 22.51 6.62
C GLU A 35 5.47 22.11 5.30
N THR A 36 5.91 22.65 4.16
CA THR A 36 5.34 22.33 2.85
C THR A 36 5.94 21.05 2.25
N THR A 37 7.22 20.79 2.54
CA THR A 37 7.97 19.66 1.98
C THR A 37 7.66 18.36 2.70
N VAL A 38 7.50 18.40 4.03
CA VAL A 38 7.25 17.20 4.85
C VAL A 38 6.03 16.39 4.36
N PRO A 39 4.84 16.98 4.14
CA PRO A 39 3.68 16.22 3.66
C PRO A 39 3.88 15.62 2.27
N ILE A 40 4.68 16.26 1.40
CA ILE A 40 4.97 15.75 0.05
C ILE A 40 5.93 14.56 0.14
N LEU A 41 6.96 14.66 0.97
CA LEU A 41 7.95 13.60 1.17
C LEU A 41 7.31 12.36 1.80
N TRP A 42 6.50 12.54 2.84
CA TRP A 42 5.85 11.46 3.58
C TRP A 42 4.61 10.89 2.88
N LYS A 43 4.22 11.44 1.72
CA LYS A 43 3.10 10.93 0.92
C LYS A 43 3.35 9.49 0.45
N ASP A 44 4.56 9.21 -0.03
CA ASP A 44 4.99 7.90 -0.52
C ASP A 44 6.45 7.65 -0.12
N LEU A 45 6.63 6.92 0.98
CA LEU A 45 7.97 6.58 1.48
C LEU A 45 8.62 5.45 0.66
N TYR A 46 7.83 4.69 -0.08
CA TYR A 46 8.29 3.53 -0.86
C TYR A 46 8.76 3.92 -2.26
N ARG A 47 8.55 5.17 -2.66
CA ARG A 47 9.12 5.73 -3.90
C ARG A 47 10.65 5.62 -3.93
N PHE A 48 11.30 5.64 -2.77
CA PHE A 48 12.74 5.54 -2.67
C PHE A 48 13.15 4.16 -2.13
N LEU A 49 14.29 3.65 -2.60
CA LEU A 49 14.91 2.48 -1.99
C LEU A 49 15.45 2.87 -0.61
N LEU A 50 14.65 2.60 0.42
CA LEU A 50 15.00 2.90 1.80
C LEU A 50 16.06 1.91 2.30
N LYS A 51 17.09 2.45 2.95
CA LYS A 51 18.09 1.66 3.69
C LYS A 51 17.53 1.25 5.05
N ASP A 52 18.06 0.19 5.65
CA ASP A 52 17.59 -0.36 6.92
C ASP A 52 17.57 0.69 8.05
N LYS A 53 18.54 1.61 8.07
CA LYS A 53 18.54 2.72 9.03
C LYS A 53 17.31 3.63 8.89
N ALA A 54 16.86 3.89 7.66
CA ALA A 54 15.67 4.71 7.41
C ALA A 54 14.39 3.95 7.77
N LEU A 55 14.30 2.67 7.39
CA LEU A 55 13.21 1.76 7.79
C LEU A 55 13.04 1.74 9.32
N ASN A 56 14.16 1.63 10.03
CA ASN A 56 14.23 1.66 11.48
C ASN A 56 13.75 2.97 12.12
N ILE A 57 13.98 4.11 11.48
CA ILE A 57 13.46 5.40 11.96
C ILE A 57 11.95 5.46 11.72
N ILE A 58 11.49 5.02 10.55
CA ILE A 58 10.08 5.05 10.17
C ILE A 58 9.25 4.16 11.12
N ILE A 59 9.68 2.92 11.37
CA ILE A 59 8.95 2.03 12.27
C ILE A 59 8.88 2.60 13.68
N ASN A 60 9.97 3.17 14.21
CA ASN A 60 9.94 3.83 15.52
C ASN A 60 8.95 5.01 15.56
N VAL A 61 8.85 5.80 14.48
CA VAL A 61 7.85 6.86 14.36
C VAL A 61 6.44 6.26 14.38
N ILE A 62 6.16 5.17 13.67
CA ILE A 62 4.85 4.50 13.67
C ILE A 62 4.51 3.98 15.08
N LEU A 63 5.43 3.24 15.70
CA LEU A 63 5.26 2.65 17.02
C LEU A 63 5.07 3.72 18.10
N SER A 64 5.58 4.94 17.90
CA SER A 64 5.34 6.06 18.82
C SER A 64 3.85 6.41 18.94
N TYR A 65 3.08 6.26 17.87
CA TYR A 65 1.63 6.51 17.90
C TYR A 65 0.86 5.38 18.56
N LEU A 66 1.37 4.14 18.55
CA LEU A 66 0.76 3.03 19.28
C LEU A 66 0.78 3.25 20.79
N SER A 67 1.85 3.88 21.29
CA SER A 67 2.05 4.14 22.72
C SER A 67 1.17 5.27 23.26
N GLU A 68 0.66 6.15 22.39
CA GLU A 68 -0.18 7.30 22.79
C GLU A 68 -1.69 6.98 22.73
N GLU A 69 -2.07 5.91 22.03
CA GLU A 69 -3.46 5.53 21.77
C GLU A 69 -3.92 4.29 22.57
N SER A 70 -5.21 3.95 22.49
CA SER A 70 -5.83 2.76 23.11
C SER A 70 -5.12 1.44 22.78
N SER A 71 -4.33 1.41 21.70
CA SER A 71 -3.48 0.30 21.27
C SER A 71 -2.46 -0.12 22.33
N ASP A 72 -1.92 0.81 23.14
CA ASP A 72 -0.97 0.49 24.20
C ASP A 72 -1.58 -0.46 25.23
N THR A 73 -2.87 -0.28 25.56
CA THR A 73 -3.58 -1.19 26.48
C THR A 73 -3.77 -2.59 25.90
N ASN A 74 -4.05 -2.72 24.59
CA ASN A 74 -4.24 -4.02 23.97
C ASN A 74 -2.91 -4.79 23.90
N LEU A 75 -1.85 -4.10 23.46
CA LEU A 75 -0.50 -4.66 23.41
C LEU A 75 -0.02 -5.13 24.79
N ARG A 76 -0.26 -4.34 25.84
CA ARG A 76 0.10 -4.72 27.22
C ARG A 76 -0.68 -5.92 27.74
N ASN A 77 -1.97 -6.04 27.40
CA ASN A 77 -2.77 -7.21 27.76
C ASN A 77 -2.24 -8.50 27.11
N GLN A 78 -1.47 -8.37 26.03
CA GLN A 78 -0.83 -9.47 25.32
C GLN A 78 0.66 -9.60 25.66
N ASP A 79 1.11 -9.01 26.77
CA ASP A 79 2.49 -8.98 27.24
C ASP A 79 3.48 -8.45 26.17
N ILE A 80 3.07 -7.43 25.40
CA ILE A 80 3.92 -6.72 24.44
C ILE A 80 4.22 -5.33 25.02
N VAL A 81 5.49 -5.08 25.31
CA VAL A 81 5.96 -3.76 25.76
C VAL A 81 6.86 -3.17 24.68
N LEU A 82 6.33 -2.21 23.94
CA LEU A 82 7.09 -1.45 22.96
C LEU A 82 7.85 -0.33 23.69
N ILE A 83 9.16 -0.52 23.90
CA ILE A 83 10.01 0.53 24.46
C ILE A 83 10.29 1.54 23.36
N ASN A 84 9.40 2.53 23.24
CA ASN A 84 9.62 3.62 22.31
C ASN A 84 10.63 4.62 22.90
N THR A 85 11.75 4.80 22.22
CA THR A 85 12.80 5.77 22.59
C THR A 85 12.63 7.12 21.89
N TYR A 86 11.66 7.24 20.97
CA TYR A 86 11.43 8.46 20.22
C TYR A 86 10.45 9.40 20.93
N GLN A 87 10.86 10.67 21.05
CA GLN A 87 9.98 11.77 21.46
C GLN A 87 8.84 11.95 20.47
N GLN A 88 7.72 12.50 20.95
CA GLN A 88 6.54 12.78 20.15
C GLN A 88 6.91 13.58 18.89
N PRO A 89 6.57 13.08 17.69
CA PRO A 89 6.94 13.73 16.44
C PRO A 89 6.25 15.10 16.30
N LEU A 90 6.98 16.06 15.72
CA LEU A 90 6.48 17.44 15.49
C LEU A 90 5.22 17.50 14.64
N PHE A 91 5.05 16.54 13.73
CA PHE A 91 3.87 16.39 12.90
C PHE A 91 3.26 15.04 13.11
N TYR A 92 1.94 14.96 12.90
CA TYR A 92 1.23 13.70 12.79
C TYR A 92 1.48 13.07 11.41
N TYR A 93 2.69 12.53 11.22
CA TYR A 93 3.23 12.02 9.95
C TYR A 93 2.35 10.96 9.30
N ILE A 94 1.66 10.13 10.10
CA ILE A 94 0.77 9.09 9.61
C ILE A 94 -0.35 9.68 8.73
N SER A 95 -0.87 10.86 9.05
CA SER A 95 -1.90 11.50 8.22
C SER A 95 -1.43 11.95 6.84
N TYR A 96 -0.12 12.10 6.64
CA TYR A 96 0.45 12.44 5.34
C TYR A 96 0.66 11.22 4.46
N TRP A 97 0.72 10.04 5.06
CA TRP A 97 0.96 8.82 4.32
C TRP A 97 -0.22 8.52 3.40
N LYS A 98 0.07 8.33 2.11
CA LYS A 98 -0.95 8.09 1.09
C LYS A 98 -0.87 6.69 0.53
N TYR A 99 0.31 6.07 0.52
CA TYR A 99 0.52 4.72 0.02
C TYR A 99 1.03 3.85 1.16
N LEU A 100 0.37 2.73 1.41
CA LEU A 100 0.81 1.71 2.37
C LEU A 100 1.29 0.49 1.59
N ASN A 101 2.51 0.02 1.88
CA ASN A 101 3.09 -1.19 1.32
C ASN A 101 3.27 -2.21 2.44
N LEU A 102 2.45 -3.27 2.43
CA LEU A 102 2.44 -4.26 3.52
C LEU A 102 3.74 -5.05 3.57
N ASP A 103 4.31 -5.49 2.44
CA ASP A 103 5.58 -6.23 2.42
C ASP A 103 6.72 -5.43 3.07
N VAL A 104 6.78 -4.12 2.81
CA VAL A 104 7.79 -3.26 3.43
C VAL A 104 7.46 -3.03 4.91
N LEU A 105 6.17 -2.90 5.27
CA LEU A 105 5.75 -2.77 6.65
C LEU A 105 6.09 -4.02 7.47
N GLU A 106 5.78 -5.21 6.96
CA GLU A 106 6.12 -6.50 7.55
C GLU A 106 7.62 -6.58 7.78
N ARG A 107 8.44 -6.33 6.76
CA ARG A 107 9.90 -6.31 6.89
C ARG A 107 10.39 -5.30 7.92
N MET A 108 9.76 -4.12 8.03
CA MET A 108 10.07 -3.12 9.04
C MET A 108 9.78 -3.64 10.46
N ILE A 109 8.63 -4.30 10.65
CA ILE A 109 8.21 -4.85 11.94
C ILE A 109 9.09 -6.04 12.32
N GLU A 110 9.32 -6.98 11.40
CA GLU A 110 10.20 -8.13 11.61
C GLU A 110 11.60 -7.68 11.98
N GLY A 111 12.20 -6.75 11.22
CA GLY A 111 13.52 -6.21 11.53
C GLY A 111 13.54 -5.50 12.88
N PHE A 112 12.48 -4.76 13.24
CA PHE A 112 12.38 -4.14 14.56
C PHE A 112 12.32 -5.20 15.68
N VAL A 113 11.48 -6.23 15.52
CA VAL A 113 11.30 -7.27 16.53
C VAL A 113 12.59 -8.08 16.72
N ILE A 114 13.22 -8.51 15.63
CA ILE A 114 14.46 -9.31 15.62
C ILE A 114 15.65 -8.52 16.18
N ASP A 115 15.87 -7.30 15.67
CA ASP A 115 17.13 -6.61 15.90
C ASP A 115 17.13 -5.76 17.20
N LYS A 116 15.95 -5.40 17.71
CA LYS A 116 15.83 -4.39 18.78
C LYS A 116 15.03 -4.81 19.99
N THR A 117 14.36 -5.95 19.96
CA THR A 117 13.50 -6.39 21.06
C THR A 117 13.72 -7.86 21.38
N ASN A 118 13.23 -8.30 22.54
CA ASN A 118 13.12 -9.71 22.89
C ASN A 118 11.67 -10.20 22.75
N ILE A 119 10.87 -9.54 21.91
CA ILE A 119 9.48 -9.91 21.68
C ILE A 119 9.47 -11.22 20.87
N ASP A 120 8.64 -12.17 21.28
CA ASP A 120 8.46 -13.42 20.54
C ASP A 120 7.91 -13.13 19.14
N HIS A 121 8.51 -13.75 18.13
CA HIS A 121 8.07 -13.69 16.73
C HIS A 121 6.59 -14.03 16.55
N SER A 122 6.03 -14.88 17.40
CA SER A 122 4.60 -15.20 17.39
C SER A 122 3.70 -13.97 17.59
N LYS A 123 4.24 -12.87 18.12
CA LYS A 123 3.52 -11.63 18.40
C LYS A 123 3.59 -10.58 17.28
N ILE A 124 4.35 -10.83 16.21
CA ILE A 124 4.43 -9.93 15.05
C ILE A 124 3.04 -9.60 14.46
N PRO A 125 2.13 -10.56 14.24
CA PRO A 125 0.81 -10.27 13.67
C PRO A 125 -0.01 -9.31 14.53
N ILE A 126 0.09 -9.42 15.86
CA ILE A 126 -0.58 -8.52 16.79
C ILE A 126 -0.08 -7.08 16.62
N ILE A 127 1.25 -6.89 16.50
CA ILE A 127 1.83 -5.57 16.27
C ILE A 127 1.39 -5.02 14.91
N GLU A 128 1.39 -5.87 13.89
CA GLU A 128 0.97 -5.51 12.53
C GLU A 128 -0.48 -5.04 12.48
N SER A 129 -1.41 -5.78 13.10
CA SER A 129 -2.83 -5.41 13.17
C SER A 129 -3.06 -4.07 13.85
N GLU A 130 -2.38 -3.80 14.97
CA GLU A 130 -2.49 -2.52 15.68
C GLU A 130 -1.94 -1.37 14.83
N ILE A 131 -0.84 -1.58 14.10
CA ILE A 131 -0.31 -0.58 13.17
C ILE A 131 -1.31 -0.31 12.04
N ILE A 132 -1.84 -1.37 11.43
CA ILE A 132 -2.87 -1.27 10.38
C ILE A 132 -4.10 -0.52 10.89
N ASN A 133 -4.49 -0.71 12.15
CA ASN A 133 -5.61 0.01 12.76
C ASN A 133 -5.37 1.52 12.84
N ILE A 134 -4.15 1.95 13.19
CA ILE A 134 -3.79 3.37 13.15
C ILE A 134 -3.90 3.91 11.72
N PHE A 135 -3.47 3.14 10.72
CA PHE A 135 -3.66 3.51 9.32
C PHE A 135 -5.14 3.63 8.97
N ASN A 136 -5.96 2.64 9.31
CA ASN A 136 -7.38 2.66 8.95
C ASN A 136 -8.15 3.87 9.53
N ARG A 137 -7.82 4.30 10.75
CA ARG A 137 -8.39 5.51 11.36
C ARG A 137 -8.12 6.78 10.55
N ASN A 138 -7.06 6.81 9.74
CA ASN A 138 -6.62 7.99 9.00
C ASN A 138 -7.19 8.12 7.56
N THR A 139 -8.15 7.26 7.16
CA THR A 139 -9.13 7.36 6.05
C THR A 139 -8.70 7.79 4.63
N LYS A 140 -7.40 7.89 4.28
CA LYS A 140 -6.97 8.42 2.96
C LYS A 140 -5.91 7.58 2.23
N PHE A 141 -5.90 6.27 2.42
CA PHE A 141 -4.85 5.41 1.88
C PHE A 141 -5.16 4.82 0.50
N PHE A 142 -4.08 4.67 -0.24
CA PHE A 142 -3.92 3.83 -1.41
C PHE A 142 -3.17 2.60 -0.92
N PHE A 143 -3.79 1.43 -1.04
CA PHE A 143 -3.26 0.19 -0.53
C PHE A 143 -2.48 -0.50 -1.66
N GLY A 144 -1.21 -0.78 -1.43
CA GLY A 144 -0.36 -1.52 -2.35
C GLY A 144 0.19 -2.76 -1.65
N TYR A 145 -0.12 -3.93 -2.18
CA TYR A 145 0.44 -5.20 -1.77
C TYR A 145 1.39 -5.66 -2.87
N ARG A 146 2.62 -6.04 -2.56
CA ARG A 146 3.59 -6.40 -3.59
C ARG A 146 4.36 -7.62 -3.18
N THR A 147 3.73 -8.80 -3.17
CA THR A 147 4.39 -10.08 -2.92
C THR A 147 5.62 -10.24 -3.81
N LEU A 148 6.78 -9.87 -3.30
CA LEU A 148 8.05 -10.06 -3.98
C LEU A 148 8.53 -11.50 -3.71
N TYR A 149 9.09 -12.12 -4.75
CA TYR A 149 9.76 -13.43 -4.73
C TYR A 149 10.50 -13.68 -3.40
N GLY A 150 10.25 -14.82 -2.77
CA GLY A 150 11.31 -15.52 -2.03
C GLY A 150 11.12 -15.88 -0.56
N SER A 151 9.95 -15.73 0.08
CA SER A 151 9.75 -16.36 1.40
C SER A 151 8.34 -16.81 1.80
N PHE A 152 7.28 -16.58 1.02
CA PHE A 152 5.92 -16.95 1.46
C PHE A 152 5.04 -17.59 0.39
N CYS A 153 5.64 -18.47 -0.43
CA CYS A 153 4.88 -19.39 -1.29
C CYS A 153 4.98 -20.84 -0.81
N SER A 154 5.49 -21.05 0.39
CA SER A 154 5.50 -22.35 1.06
C SER A 154 5.68 -22.16 2.57
N ASN A 155 4.62 -22.46 3.34
CA ASN A 155 4.64 -22.69 4.79
C ASN A 155 4.85 -21.51 5.76
N SER A 156 3.95 -20.54 5.75
CA SER A 156 3.26 -20.21 7.01
C SER A 156 1.78 -20.41 6.75
N ILE A 157 1.03 -21.29 7.41
CA ILE A 157 0.76 -21.23 8.85
C ILE A 157 0.86 -19.79 9.40
N ARG A 158 0.34 -18.80 8.67
CA ARG A 158 -0.11 -17.53 9.25
C ARG A 158 -1.62 -17.61 9.15
N SER A 159 -2.20 -17.95 10.29
CA SER A 159 -3.55 -18.47 10.45
C SER A 159 -4.58 -17.68 9.66
N ASN A 160 -5.30 -18.39 8.78
CA ASN A 160 -6.45 -17.92 7.98
C ASN A 160 -7.54 -17.20 8.82
N ASP A 161 -7.49 -17.30 10.15
CA ASP A 161 -8.43 -16.70 11.08
C ASP A 161 -8.03 -15.28 11.52
N ILE A 162 -6.72 -14.98 11.62
CA ILE A 162 -6.21 -13.67 12.09
C ILE A 162 -6.40 -12.61 11.01
N LEU A 163 -6.09 -12.96 9.75
CA LEU A 163 -6.32 -12.06 8.62
C LEU A 163 -7.81 -11.79 8.37
N ALA A 164 -8.72 -12.71 8.68
CA ALA A 164 -10.15 -12.47 8.52
C ALA A 164 -10.67 -11.41 9.50
N GLU A 165 -10.21 -11.45 10.76
CA GLU A 165 -10.51 -10.44 11.77
C GLU A 165 -9.82 -9.10 11.44
N GLU A 166 -8.56 -9.14 10.97
CA GLU A 166 -7.81 -7.96 10.48
C GLU A 166 -8.45 -7.35 9.22
N LEU A 167 -9.02 -8.17 8.32
CA LEU A 167 -9.65 -7.76 7.06
C LEU A 167 -11.06 -7.17 7.25
N ASP A 168 -11.81 -7.68 8.23
CA ASP A 168 -13.08 -7.07 8.66
C ASP A 168 -12.83 -5.67 9.27
N ILE A 169 -11.68 -5.48 9.94
CA ILE A 169 -11.24 -4.18 10.44
C ILE A 169 -10.63 -3.28 9.33
N LEU A 170 -10.08 -3.86 8.24
CA LEU A 170 -9.44 -3.16 7.11
C LEU A 170 -10.38 -2.29 6.26
N ASN A 171 -11.66 -2.23 6.61
CA ASN A 171 -12.56 -1.11 6.37
C ASN A 171 -12.87 -0.82 4.89
N THR A 172 -14.16 -0.66 4.64
CA THR A 172 -14.87 -0.27 3.41
C THR A 172 -14.40 1.01 2.69
N SER A 173 -13.29 1.61 3.11
CA SER A 173 -12.84 2.94 2.72
C SER A 173 -11.65 2.96 1.75
N ILE A 174 -11.04 1.80 1.43
CA ILE A 174 -9.89 1.75 0.50
C ILE A 174 -10.35 2.15 -0.90
N LYS A 175 -9.73 3.21 -1.43
CA LYS A 175 -10.07 3.74 -2.77
C LYS A 175 -9.21 3.17 -3.87
N SER A 176 -8.07 2.58 -3.52
CA SER A 176 -7.15 2.01 -4.50
C SER A 176 -6.47 0.79 -3.92
N LEU A 177 -6.53 -0.31 -4.66
CA LEU A 177 -5.79 -1.54 -4.40
C LEU A 177 -4.81 -1.80 -5.56
N SER A 178 -3.62 -2.27 -5.22
CA SER A 178 -2.60 -2.69 -6.19
C SER A 178 -1.94 -3.95 -5.68
N PHE A 179 -1.90 -4.99 -6.49
CA PHE A 179 -1.34 -6.29 -6.16
C PHE A 179 -0.33 -6.72 -7.24
N ASP A 180 0.86 -7.14 -6.84
CA ASP A 180 1.79 -7.88 -7.72
C ASP A 180 1.97 -9.29 -7.14
N ILE A 181 1.24 -10.28 -7.66
CA ILE A 181 1.33 -11.67 -7.23
C ILE A 181 2.40 -12.37 -8.06
N LEU A 182 3.41 -12.94 -7.40
CA LEU A 182 4.58 -13.53 -8.05
C LEU A 182 4.68 -15.05 -7.93
N CYS A 183 3.74 -15.70 -7.25
CA CYS A 183 3.69 -17.16 -7.10
C CYS A 183 2.33 -17.75 -7.42
N ASP A 184 2.36 -19.04 -7.72
CA ASP A 184 1.17 -19.86 -7.93
C ASP A 184 0.60 -20.32 -6.58
N GLY A 185 -0.70 -20.09 -6.35
CA GLY A 185 -1.41 -20.46 -5.12
C GLY A 185 -2.76 -19.75 -4.96
N ASP A 186 -3.68 -20.39 -4.26
CA ASP A 186 -4.95 -19.77 -3.87
C ASP A 186 -4.68 -18.67 -2.83
N ASN A 187 -5.12 -17.45 -3.10
CA ASN A 187 -5.00 -16.32 -2.17
C ASN A 187 -6.41 -15.86 -1.72
N PRO A 188 -7.09 -16.64 -0.85
CA PRO A 188 -8.46 -16.33 -0.42
C PRO A 188 -8.56 -14.96 0.27
N ASP A 189 -7.48 -14.47 0.84
CA ASP A 189 -7.45 -13.19 1.56
C ASP A 189 -7.56 -11.98 0.62
N ILE A 190 -7.00 -12.07 -0.59
CA ILE A 190 -7.12 -11.01 -1.61
C ILE A 190 -8.57 -10.88 -2.05
N ILE A 191 -9.27 -12.01 -2.22
CA ILE A 191 -10.69 -12.08 -2.58
C ILE A 191 -11.51 -11.39 -1.49
N LYS A 192 -11.34 -11.80 -0.22
CA LYS A 192 -12.04 -11.16 0.92
C LYS A 192 -11.77 -9.66 1.00
N LEU A 193 -10.52 -9.24 0.80
CA LEU A 193 -10.13 -7.82 0.82
C LEU A 193 -10.82 -7.02 -0.29
N ILE A 194 -10.96 -7.57 -1.49
CA ILE A 194 -11.69 -6.90 -2.59
C ILE A 194 -13.18 -6.78 -2.25
N GLU A 195 -13.77 -7.86 -1.75
CA GLU A 195 -15.21 -7.92 -1.45
C GLU A 195 -15.64 -7.01 -0.30
N SER A 196 -14.75 -6.71 0.65
CA SER A 196 -15.05 -5.80 1.76
C SER A 196 -15.06 -4.32 1.36
N GLN A 197 -14.65 -3.97 0.14
CA GLN A 197 -14.56 -2.57 -0.30
C GLN A 197 -15.89 -2.03 -0.84
N LYS A 198 -16.34 -0.90 -0.28
CA LYS A 198 -17.57 -0.21 -0.72
C LYS A 198 -17.33 0.91 -1.74
N ASN A 199 -16.09 1.37 -1.93
CA ASN A 199 -15.79 2.53 -2.76
C ASN A 199 -14.45 2.43 -3.50
N LEU A 200 -14.14 1.23 -3.99
CA LEU A 200 -12.89 0.93 -4.67
C LEU A 200 -12.86 1.62 -6.04
N LYS A 201 -12.12 2.73 -6.15
CA LYS A 201 -12.01 3.50 -7.41
C LYS A 201 -10.97 2.95 -8.36
N LYS A 202 -9.91 2.34 -7.83
CA LYS A 202 -8.76 1.90 -8.61
C LYS A 202 -8.34 0.50 -8.20
N PHE A 203 -8.22 -0.39 -9.16
CA PHE A 203 -7.72 -1.73 -8.94
C PHE A 203 -6.59 -2.02 -9.91
N LYS A 204 -5.48 -2.55 -9.39
CA LYS A 204 -4.38 -3.07 -10.19
C LYS A 204 -4.05 -4.47 -9.69
N LEU A 205 -3.95 -5.42 -10.59
CA LEU A 205 -3.44 -6.75 -10.26
C LEU A 205 -2.54 -7.25 -11.38
N TYR A 206 -1.41 -7.80 -10.99
CA TYR A 206 -0.50 -8.53 -11.84
C TYR A 206 -0.40 -9.98 -11.35
N LEU A 207 -0.66 -10.94 -12.25
CA LEU A 207 -0.59 -12.38 -12.01
C LEU A 207 0.56 -13.02 -12.82
N PRO A 208 1.19 -14.10 -12.34
CA PRO A 208 2.06 -14.94 -13.17
C PRO A 208 1.25 -15.59 -14.31
N ILE A 209 1.95 -16.00 -15.37
CA ILE A 209 1.35 -16.51 -16.63
C ILE A 209 0.51 -17.79 -16.43
N ASN A 210 0.66 -18.51 -15.32
CA ASN A 210 0.05 -19.83 -15.10
C ASN A 210 -1.12 -19.84 -14.07
N ASN A 211 -1.55 -18.69 -13.56
CA ASN A 211 -2.51 -18.60 -12.46
C ASN A 211 -3.99 -18.55 -12.91
N GLU A 212 -4.39 -19.42 -13.84
CA GLU A 212 -5.78 -19.43 -14.36
C GLU A 212 -6.83 -19.72 -13.26
N THR A 213 -6.48 -20.46 -12.21
CA THR A 213 -7.42 -20.86 -11.14
C THR A 213 -7.90 -19.70 -10.28
N ILE A 214 -7.06 -18.69 -10.03
CA ILE A 214 -7.41 -17.54 -9.17
C ILE A 214 -8.12 -16.42 -9.93
N VAL A 215 -7.97 -16.37 -11.26
CA VAL A 215 -8.54 -15.32 -12.12
C VAL A 215 -10.05 -15.21 -11.93
N ARG A 216 -10.77 -16.33 -12.03
CA ARG A 216 -12.23 -16.33 -11.97
C ARG A 216 -12.77 -15.84 -10.63
N PRO A 217 -12.30 -16.33 -9.46
CA PRO A 217 -12.69 -15.77 -8.17
C PRO A 217 -12.44 -14.25 -8.06
N ILE A 218 -11.29 -13.75 -8.54
CA ILE A 218 -10.99 -12.32 -8.53
C ILE A 218 -12.01 -11.54 -9.38
N GLU A 219 -12.32 -12.03 -10.58
CA GLU A 219 -13.32 -11.38 -11.44
C GLU A 219 -14.71 -11.34 -10.80
N GLU A 220 -15.14 -12.45 -10.19
CA GLU A 220 -16.41 -12.53 -9.47
C GLU A 220 -16.47 -11.55 -8.29
N SER A 221 -15.36 -11.38 -7.54
CA SER A 221 -15.26 -10.38 -6.48
C SER A 221 -15.25 -8.95 -7.00
N LEU A 222 -14.55 -8.67 -8.11
CA LEU A 222 -14.53 -7.34 -8.73
C LEU A 222 -15.92 -6.95 -9.26
N ILE A 223 -16.70 -7.91 -9.77
CA ILE A 223 -18.09 -7.67 -10.21
C ILE A 223 -18.94 -7.11 -9.05
N LYS A 224 -18.74 -7.59 -7.82
CA LYS A 224 -19.49 -7.14 -6.64
C LYS A 224 -19.26 -5.66 -6.30
N CYS A 225 -18.13 -5.07 -6.68
CA CYS A 225 -17.80 -3.65 -6.44
C CYS A 225 -17.58 -2.84 -7.72
N ALA A 226 -17.97 -3.39 -8.88
CA ALA A 226 -17.68 -2.86 -10.21
C ALA A 226 -18.28 -1.47 -10.48
N ASP A 227 -19.42 -1.16 -9.85
CA ASP A 227 -20.09 0.14 -9.93
C ASP A 227 -19.18 1.28 -9.43
N THR A 228 -18.26 1.01 -8.51
CA THR A 228 -17.36 2.04 -7.99
C THR A 228 -16.04 2.16 -8.73
N ILE A 229 -15.65 1.15 -9.51
CA ILE A 229 -14.34 1.07 -10.18
C ILE A 229 -14.28 2.04 -11.37
N GLN A 230 -13.26 2.90 -11.35
CA GLN A 230 -12.98 3.88 -12.40
C GLN A 230 -11.68 3.58 -13.16
N TYR A 231 -10.73 2.89 -12.51
CA TYR A 231 -9.42 2.59 -13.09
C TYR A 231 -9.09 1.12 -12.86
N LEU A 232 -9.01 0.33 -13.93
CA LEU A 232 -8.67 -1.08 -13.87
C LEU A 232 -7.37 -1.33 -14.63
N ARG A 233 -6.41 -2.00 -13.99
CA ARG A 233 -5.20 -2.51 -14.63
C ARG A 233 -5.01 -3.99 -14.31
N ILE A 234 -4.99 -4.83 -15.32
CA ILE A 234 -4.86 -6.28 -15.19
C ILE A 234 -3.87 -6.81 -16.23
N ASN A 235 -3.42 -8.05 -16.10
CA ASN A 235 -2.50 -8.67 -17.06
C ASN A 235 -2.98 -10.02 -17.62
N TRP A 236 -4.26 -10.33 -17.41
CA TRP A 236 -4.95 -11.45 -18.04
C TRP A 236 -6.11 -10.94 -18.89
N ARG A 237 -6.64 -11.81 -19.74
CA ARG A 237 -7.86 -11.54 -20.50
C ARG A 237 -9.04 -12.04 -19.67
N PRO A 238 -10.03 -11.18 -19.33
CA PRO A 238 -11.16 -11.66 -18.57
C PRO A 238 -12.03 -12.65 -19.33
N ASP A 239 -12.39 -13.73 -18.64
CA ASP A 239 -13.25 -14.80 -19.17
C ASP A 239 -14.69 -14.70 -18.67
N THR A 240 -14.94 -13.88 -17.64
CA THR A 240 -16.30 -13.54 -17.19
C THR A 240 -16.87 -12.33 -17.93
N LYS A 241 -18.10 -11.96 -17.57
CA LYS A 241 -18.76 -10.72 -18.01
C LYS A 241 -18.25 -9.47 -17.27
N LEU A 242 -17.09 -9.50 -16.59
CA LEU A 242 -16.56 -8.38 -15.80
C LEU A 242 -16.72 -7.01 -16.48
N PHE A 243 -16.35 -6.89 -17.75
CA PHE A 243 -16.44 -5.62 -18.48
C PHE A 243 -17.86 -5.07 -18.64
N SER A 244 -18.90 -5.92 -18.63
CA SER A 244 -20.29 -5.42 -18.71
C SER A 244 -20.77 -4.78 -17.41
N TYR A 245 -20.11 -5.03 -16.29
CA TYR A 245 -20.46 -4.46 -14.98
C TYR A 245 -19.70 -3.17 -14.64
N LEU A 246 -18.61 -2.88 -15.36
CA LEU A 246 -17.73 -1.73 -15.12
C LEU A 246 -18.25 -0.44 -15.79
N GLU A 247 -19.47 -0.03 -15.45
CA GLU A 247 -20.15 1.12 -16.08
C GLU A 247 -19.39 2.45 -15.90
N ASN A 248 -18.79 2.64 -14.72
CA ASN A 248 -18.08 3.85 -14.32
C ASN A 248 -16.59 3.86 -14.70
N LEU A 249 -16.14 2.89 -15.51
CA LEU A 249 -14.75 2.77 -15.93
C LEU A 249 -14.33 3.97 -16.78
N LEU A 250 -13.28 4.67 -16.33
CA LEU A 250 -12.63 5.78 -17.02
C LEU A 250 -11.37 5.33 -17.74
N SER A 251 -10.64 4.36 -17.19
CA SER A 251 -9.43 3.81 -17.79
C SER A 251 -9.33 2.30 -17.57
N LEU A 252 -9.01 1.59 -18.65
CA LEU A 252 -8.65 0.18 -18.66
C LEU A 252 -7.23 0.03 -19.21
N GLU A 253 -6.40 -0.74 -18.53
CA GLU A 253 -5.08 -1.13 -19.00
C GLU A 253 -4.92 -2.65 -18.88
N ILE A 254 -4.74 -3.34 -20.00
CA ILE A 254 -4.47 -4.78 -20.03
C ILE A 254 -3.04 -4.99 -20.49
N ILE A 255 -2.24 -5.65 -19.67
CA ILE A 255 -0.83 -5.95 -19.95
C ILE A 255 -0.73 -7.40 -20.39
N GLN A 256 -0.44 -7.64 -21.67
CA GLN A 256 -0.11 -8.97 -22.14
C GLN A 256 1.36 -9.29 -21.86
N THR A 257 1.58 -10.38 -21.13
CA THR A 257 2.88 -11.05 -21.02
C THR A 257 2.98 -12.12 -22.11
N GLN A 258 3.94 -11.97 -23.03
CA GLN A 258 4.27 -13.01 -24.00
C GLN A 258 5.53 -13.75 -23.54
N LYS A 259 5.44 -15.08 -23.46
CA LYS A 259 6.57 -15.97 -23.21
C LYS A 259 7.35 -16.14 -24.52
N LEU A 260 8.54 -15.56 -24.63
CA LEU A 260 9.47 -15.88 -25.72
C LEU A 260 10.28 -17.12 -25.32
N GLU A 261 10.03 -18.25 -25.97
CA GLU A 261 10.73 -19.52 -25.73
C GLU A 261 12.24 -19.50 -26.07
N LEU A 262 12.81 -18.37 -26.52
CA LEU A 262 14.20 -18.33 -27.00
C LEU A 262 15.21 -17.54 -26.17
N PHE A 263 14.82 -16.67 -25.21
CA PHE A 263 15.82 -15.89 -24.44
C PHE A 263 15.43 -15.50 -22.99
N GLY A 264 14.43 -16.13 -22.37
CA GLY A 264 14.19 -15.99 -20.92
C GLY A 264 13.87 -14.57 -20.43
N LYS A 265 13.39 -13.69 -21.31
CA LYS A 265 12.87 -12.36 -20.95
C LYS A 265 11.41 -12.26 -21.37
N ASP A 266 10.53 -11.97 -20.41
CA ASP A 266 9.13 -11.66 -20.67
C ASP A 266 9.02 -10.33 -21.41
N ILE A 267 8.29 -10.32 -22.54
CA ILE A 267 7.93 -9.08 -23.23
C ILE A 267 6.55 -8.67 -22.77
N PHE A 268 6.45 -7.42 -22.31
CA PHE A 268 5.20 -6.79 -21.94
C PHE A 268 4.66 -5.97 -23.11
N THR A 269 3.46 -6.28 -23.56
CA THR A 269 2.68 -5.43 -24.46
C THR A 269 1.50 -4.86 -23.68
N SER A 270 1.25 -3.56 -23.73
CA SER A 270 0.15 -2.94 -22.96
C SER A 270 -0.88 -2.33 -23.89
N PHE A 271 -2.15 -2.70 -23.68
CA PHE A 271 -3.30 -2.07 -24.33
C PHE A 271 -4.00 -1.15 -23.32
N LYS A 272 -4.19 0.13 -23.67
CA LYS A 272 -4.80 1.13 -22.80
C LYS A 272 -5.98 1.81 -23.48
N ILE A 273 -7.15 1.76 -22.85
CA ILE A 273 -8.34 2.54 -23.24
C ILE A 273 -8.60 3.57 -22.14
N SER A 274 -8.82 4.83 -22.52
CA SER A 274 -9.28 5.88 -21.60
C SER A 274 -10.43 6.66 -22.20
N LYS A 275 -11.51 6.87 -21.43
CA LYS A 275 -12.59 7.78 -21.83
C LYS A 275 -12.07 9.22 -21.76
N SER A 276 -12.20 9.98 -22.86
CA SER A 276 -11.86 11.40 -22.85
C SER A 276 -12.89 12.17 -22.03
N SER A 277 -12.45 12.80 -20.94
CA SER A 277 -13.24 13.82 -20.23
C SER A 277 -13.32 15.08 -21.09
N THR A 278 -14.19 15.10 -22.09
CA THR A 278 -14.64 16.37 -22.69
C THR A 278 -15.68 16.96 -21.73
N ARG A 279 -15.25 17.82 -20.80
CA ARG A 279 -16.19 18.76 -20.18
C ARG A 279 -16.49 19.83 -21.24
N PRO A 280 -17.76 20.12 -21.56
CA PRO A 280 -18.10 21.35 -22.27
C PRO A 280 -17.66 22.52 -21.39
N ILE A 281 -16.99 23.50 -22.01
CA ILE A 281 -16.60 24.78 -21.41
C ILE A 281 -17.84 25.57 -21.04
#